data_AF-A0AA35K7G4-F1
#
_entry.id   AF-A0AA35K7G4-F1
#
_cell.length_a   1.000
_cell.length_b   1.000
_cell.length_c   1.000
_cell.angle_alpha   90.00
_cell.angle_beta   90.00
_cell.angle_gamma   90.00
#
_symmetry.space_group_name_H-M   'P 1'
#
loop_
_entity.id
_entity.type
_entity.pdbx_description
1 polymer ?
#
loop_
_entity_poly.entity_id
_entity_poly.type
_entity_poly.pdbx_seq_one_letter_code
_entity_poly.pdbx_strand_id
1 'polypeptide(L)'
;MANFKGHALPGSFFLIFGLWWSVKYPLKYLCRRKKNASIGSKAGFHRLEIAEGIAKASFALIGMIAEQFVPDGPHLKLYNYEEKQWDHLMNWQHATMYLFYGISGLVDIVVHSTNVLPVALDRLMLSIAVFVEGFLFYFHIHGRPMLDYHVHQLLVVAVFGGAACIFLEVFFRGVIVLEMFRTSLCILQGSWFWQDSSHKTKTNSIHGNWIIENI
;
A
#
# COMPACT_ATOMS: atom_id res chain seq x y z
N MET A 1 16.56 4.36 9.30
CA MET A 1 16.90 3.37 8.25
C MET A 1 15.89 2.24 8.34
N ALA A 2 15.12 1.96 7.29
CA ALA A 2 14.07 0.92 7.36
C ALA A 2 14.72 -0.48 7.44
N ASN A 3 14.48 -1.18 8.57
CA ASN A 3 14.91 -2.55 8.81
C ASN A 3 14.05 -3.55 8.01
N PHE A 4 14.46 -4.83 7.93
CA PHE A 4 13.69 -5.93 7.29
C PHE A 4 12.19 -5.89 7.61
N LYS A 5 11.84 -5.65 8.88
CA LYS A 5 10.45 -5.51 9.34
C LYS A 5 9.69 -4.35 8.64
N GLY A 6 10.36 -3.23 8.37
CA GLY A 6 9.78 -2.04 7.73
C GLY A 6 9.47 -2.21 6.24
N HIS A 7 10.10 -3.17 5.53
CA HIS A 7 9.79 -3.47 4.12
C HIS A 7 8.95 -4.75 3.96
N ALA A 8 9.19 -5.76 4.81
CA ALA A 8 8.45 -7.02 4.82
C ALA A 8 6.96 -6.82 5.16
N LEU A 9 6.66 -5.92 6.10
CA LEU A 9 5.30 -5.68 6.57
C LEU A 9 4.42 -4.99 5.48
N PRO A 10 4.83 -3.88 4.85
CA PRO A 10 4.12 -3.32 3.70
C PRO A 10 3.98 -4.33 2.55
N GLY A 11 5.04 -5.06 2.22
CA GLY A 11 5.01 -6.09 1.17
C GLY A 11 3.96 -7.17 1.44
N SER A 12 3.85 -7.62 2.69
CA SER A 12 2.85 -8.60 3.11
C SER A 12 1.43 -8.08 2.95
N PHE A 13 1.18 -6.81 3.29
CA PHE A 13 -0.13 -6.18 3.09
C PHE A 13 -0.52 -6.16 1.61
N PHE A 14 0.36 -5.68 0.73
CA PHE A 14 0.08 -5.64 -0.71
C PHE A 14 -0.15 -7.05 -1.29
N LEU A 15 0.61 -8.05 -0.84
CA LEU A 15 0.39 -9.44 -1.26
C LEU A 15 -0.97 -9.97 -0.78
N ILE A 16 -1.34 -9.75 0.48
CA ILE A 16 -2.64 -10.22 1.02
C ILE A 16 -3.79 -9.54 0.27
N PHE A 17 -3.74 -8.22 0.07
CA PHE A 17 -4.76 -7.50 -0.69
C PHE A 17 -4.79 -7.92 -2.17
N GLY A 18 -3.63 -8.12 -2.78
CA GLY A 18 -3.51 -8.62 -4.16
C GLY A 18 -4.09 -10.02 -4.32
N LEU A 19 -3.78 -10.95 -3.41
CA LEU A 19 -4.33 -12.30 -3.42
C LEU A 19 -5.84 -12.31 -3.12
N TRP A 20 -6.29 -11.47 -2.20
CA TRP A 20 -7.71 -11.28 -1.95
C TRP A 20 -8.44 -10.80 -3.21
N TRP A 21 -7.88 -9.82 -3.90
CA TRP A 21 -8.41 -9.31 -5.16
C TRP A 21 -8.39 -10.34 -6.30
N SER A 22 -7.36 -11.17 -6.37
CA SER A 22 -7.25 -12.21 -7.40
C SER A 22 -8.33 -13.29 -7.30
N VAL A 23 -8.89 -13.47 -6.10
CA VAL A 23 -10.06 -14.34 -5.87
C VAL A 23 -11.37 -13.55 -6.05
N LYS A 24 -11.45 -12.34 -5.47
CA LYS A 24 -12.67 -11.51 -5.45
C LYS A 24 -13.18 -11.18 -6.86
N TYR A 25 -12.32 -10.68 -7.74
CA TYR A 25 -12.76 -10.16 -9.05
C TYR A 25 -13.24 -11.27 -10.00
N PRO A 26 -12.51 -12.39 -10.18
CA PRO A 26 -13.02 -13.51 -10.97
C PRO A 26 -14.33 -14.07 -10.42
N LEU A 27 -14.45 -14.22 -9.09
CA LEU A 27 -15.68 -14.70 -8.47
C LEU A 27 -16.86 -13.75 -8.74
N LYS A 28 -16.65 -12.44 -8.55
CA LYS A 28 -17.63 -11.40 -8.86
C LYS A 28 -18.04 -11.42 -10.33
N TYR A 29 -17.10 -11.58 -11.25
CA TYR A 29 -17.36 -11.68 -12.68
C TYR A 29 -18.20 -12.93 -13.02
N LEU A 30 -17.84 -14.09 -12.48
CA LEU A 30 -18.57 -15.35 -12.70
C LEU A 30 -19.99 -15.31 -12.12
N CYS A 31 -20.16 -14.77 -10.91
CA CYS A 31 -21.48 -14.60 -10.28
C CYS A 31 -22.40 -13.68 -11.10
N ARG A 32 -21.86 -12.56 -11.62
CA ARG A 32 -22.62 -11.64 -12.51
C ARG A 32 -23.03 -12.34 -13.81
N ARG A 33 -22.15 -13.15 -14.39
CA ARG A 33 -22.41 -13.85 -15.66
C ARG A 33 -23.45 -14.97 -15.54
N LYS A 34 -23.41 -15.75 -14.45
CA LYS A 34 -24.27 -16.93 -14.27
C LYS A 34 -25.68 -16.62 -13.70
N LYS A 35 -26.01 -15.36 -13.38
CA LYS A 35 -27.24 -14.96 -12.65
C LYS A 35 -27.52 -15.79 -11.38
N ASN A 36 -26.51 -16.49 -10.83
CA ASN A 36 -26.65 -17.35 -9.66
C ASN A 36 -26.57 -16.50 -8.39
N ALA A 37 -27.73 -16.18 -7.83
CA ALA A 37 -27.89 -15.34 -6.64
C ALA A 37 -27.34 -15.97 -5.34
N SER A 38 -27.03 -17.26 -5.33
CA SER A 38 -26.69 -18.02 -4.11
C SER A 38 -25.26 -17.80 -3.58
N ILE A 39 -24.24 -17.70 -4.45
CA ILE A 39 -22.82 -17.61 -4.02
C ILE A 39 -22.35 -16.15 -3.83
N GLY A 40 -23.00 -15.19 -4.47
CA GLY A 40 -22.56 -13.79 -4.46
C GLY A 40 -23.74 -12.84 -4.51
N SER A 41 -24.50 -12.77 -3.41
CA SER A 41 -25.57 -11.78 -3.31
C SER A 41 -24.99 -10.36 -3.39
N LYS A 42 -25.73 -9.43 -4.00
CA LYS A 42 -25.32 -8.01 -4.07
C LYS A 42 -24.97 -7.44 -2.69
N ALA A 43 -25.70 -7.87 -1.66
CA ALA A 43 -25.44 -7.55 -0.27
C ALA A 43 -24.12 -8.13 0.26
N GLY A 44 -23.78 -9.37 -0.12
CA GLY A 44 -22.49 -9.99 0.24
C GLY A 44 -21.30 -9.21 -0.32
N PHE A 45 -21.34 -8.86 -1.61
CA PHE A 45 -20.26 -8.04 -2.21
C PHE A 45 -20.16 -6.65 -1.58
N HIS A 46 -21.29 -6.03 -1.21
CA HIS A 46 -21.28 -4.74 -0.53
C HIS A 46 -20.62 -4.83 0.85
N ARG A 47 -20.92 -5.88 1.63
CA ARG A 47 -20.26 -6.15 2.91
C ARG A 47 -18.76 -6.36 2.76
N LEU A 48 -18.31 -6.99 1.66
CA LEU A 48 -16.88 -7.15 1.38
C LEU A 48 -16.20 -5.81 1.06
N GLU A 49 -16.83 -4.92 0.29
CA GLU A 49 -16.25 -3.59 0.01
C GLU A 49 -16.20 -2.74 1.31
N ILE A 50 -17.21 -2.82 2.19
CA ILE A 50 -17.16 -2.18 3.52
C ILE A 50 -16.03 -2.76 4.37
N ALA A 51 -15.89 -4.09 4.41
CA ALA A 51 -14.84 -4.76 5.19
C ALA A 51 -13.43 -4.37 4.69
N GLU A 52 -13.24 -4.25 3.38
CA GLU A 52 -12.01 -3.72 2.79
C GLU A 52 -11.74 -2.27 3.24
N GLY A 53 -12.76 -1.42 3.23
CA GLY A 53 -12.65 -0.04 3.72
C GLY A 53 -12.25 0.03 5.20
N ILE A 54 -12.88 -0.79 6.05
CA ILE A 54 -12.53 -0.91 7.48
C ILE A 54 -11.10 -1.39 7.65
N ALA A 55 -10.68 -2.41 6.91
CA ALA A 55 -9.32 -2.93 6.97
C ALA A 55 -8.30 -1.84 6.59
N LYS A 56 -8.50 -1.13 5.47
CA LYS A 56 -7.64 -0.01 5.04
C LYS A 56 -7.54 1.08 6.10
N ALA A 57 -8.68 1.56 6.62
CA ALA A 57 -8.72 2.63 7.62
C ALA A 57 -8.05 2.20 8.93
N SER A 58 -8.28 0.97 9.37
CA SER A 58 -7.70 0.43 10.61
C SER A 58 -6.18 0.27 10.48
N PHE A 59 -5.69 -0.32 9.40
CA PHE A 59 -4.25 -0.48 9.18
C PHE A 59 -3.54 0.87 9.00
N ALA A 60 -4.15 1.82 8.30
CA ALA A 60 -3.64 3.17 8.19
C ALA A 60 -3.49 3.85 9.56
N LEU A 61 -4.54 3.77 10.40
CA LEU A 61 -4.51 4.34 11.74
C LEU A 61 -3.43 3.70 12.62
N ILE A 62 -3.35 2.36 12.62
CA ILE A 62 -2.33 1.62 13.37
C ILE A 62 -0.94 2.01 12.88
N GLY A 63 -0.72 2.11 11.56
CA GLY A 63 0.54 2.53 10.96
C GLY A 63 0.94 3.95 11.37
N MET A 64 0.00 4.90 11.35
CA MET A 64 0.25 6.27 11.82
C MET A 64 0.64 6.30 13.30
N ILE A 65 -0.08 5.59 14.16
CA ILE A 65 0.22 5.54 15.60
C ILE A 65 1.60 4.90 15.83
N ALA A 66 1.89 3.78 15.16
CA ALA A 66 3.16 3.09 15.28
C ALA A 66 4.34 3.96 14.84
N GLU A 67 4.21 4.69 13.72
CA GLU A 67 5.25 5.60 13.23
C GLU A 67 5.47 6.80 14.16
N GLN A 68 4.40 7.31 14.79
CA GLN A 68 4.49 8.50 15.65
C GLN A 68 4.98 8.19 17.07
N PHE A 69 4.62 7.04 17.63
CA PHE A 69 4.76 6.74 19.06
C PHE A 69 5.63 5.50 19.36
N VAL A 70 6.40 5.01 18.39
CA VAL A 70 7.54 4.12 18.68
C VAL A 70 8.53 4.87 19.60
N PRO A 71 9.30 4.20 20.49
CA PRO A 71 10.18 4.88 21.44
C PRO A 71 11.13 5.93 20.82
N ASP A 72 11.59 5.69 19.59
CA ASP A 72 12.44 6.60 18.81
C ASP A 72 11.64 7.40 17.76
N GLY A 73 10.34 7.60 17.97
CA GLY A 73 9.45 8.28 17.03
C GLY A 73 9.43 9.80 17.21
N PRO A 74 8.82 10.55 16.27
CA PRO A 74 8.68 12.00 16.36
C PRO A 74 7.78 12.47 17.52
N HIS A 75 6.89 11.63 18.06
CA HIS A 75 5.95 12.02 19.13
C HIS A 75 5.18 13.31 18.79
N LEU A 76 4.69 13.43 17.55
CA LEU A 76 4.01 14.60 16.98
C LEU A 76 4.89 15.86 16.81
N LYS A 77 6.20 15.76 17.02
CA LYS A 77 7.17 16.82 16.70
C LYS A 77 7.57 16.74 15.23
N LEU A 78 7.30 17.80 14.48
CA LEU A 78 7.61 17.88 13.04
C LEU A 78 8.95 18.56 12.76
N TYR A 79 9.33 19.52 13.59
CA TYR A 79 10.51 20.34 13.36
C TYR A 79 11.27 20.55 14.66
N ASN A 80 12.59 20.38 14.61
CA ASN A 80 13.47 20.71 15.70
C ASN A 80 13.96 22.15 15.54
N TYR A 81 13.36 23.09 16.27
CA TYR A 81 13.74 24.51 16.20
C TYR A 81 15.14 24.80 16.73
N GLU A 82 15.66 23.96 17.63
CA GLU A 82 17.02 24.13 18.18
C GLU A 82 18.08 23.78 17.12
N GLU A 83 17.90 22.65 16.45
CA GLU A 83 18.82 22.16 15.41
C GLU A 83 18.49 22.69 14.01
N LYS A 84 17.41 23.46 13.86
CA LYS A 84 16.91 24.03 12.61
C LYS A 84 16.74 23.01 11.47
N GLN A 85 16.28 21.81 11.82
CA GLN A 85 16.08 20.72 10.87
C GLN A 85 14.76 19.97 11.10
N TRP A 86 14.28 19.31 10.05
CA TRP A 86 13.09 18.46 10.11
C TRP A 86 13.34 17.27 11.02
N ASP A 87 12.39 17.00 11.91
CA ASP A 87 12.49 15.92 12.88
C ASP A 87 11.87 14.65 12.30
N HIS A 88 12.63 13.55 12.22
CA HIS A 88 12.15 12.26 11.74
C HIS A 88 11.35 12.33 10.42
N LEU A 89 11.85 13.10 9.43
CA LEU A 89 11.15 13.39 8.16
C LEU A 89 10.65 12.12 7.45
N MET A 90 11.39 11.00 7.57
CA MET A 90 11.01 9.72 7.02
C MET A 90 9.71 9.16 7.62
N ASN A 91 9.57 9.22 8.95
CA ASN A 91 8.38 8.78 9.65
C ASN A 91 7.17 9.64 9.25
N TRP A 92 7.38 10.94 8.99
CA TRP A 92 6.35 11.83 8.47
C TRP A 92 5.94 11.52 7.02
N GLN A 93 6.87 11.07 6.18
CA GLN A 93 6.53 10.55 4.84
C GLN A 93 5.64 9.30 4.95
N HIS A 94 5.96 8.34 5.82
CA HIS A 94 5.11 7.17 6.07
C HIS A 94 3.75 7.56 6.66
N ALA A 95 3.71 8.49 7.64
CA ALA A 95 2.47 8.98 8.21
C ALA A 95 1.56 9.62 7.14
N THR A 96 2.15 10.35 6.18
CA THR A 96 1.43 10.92 5.04
C THR A 96 0.86 9.81 4.14
N MET A 97 1.67 8.81 3.79
CA MET A 97 1.21 7.65 3.02
C MET A 97 0.03 6.95 3.70
N TYR A 98 0.14 6.65 5.01
CA TYR A 98 -0.94 6.04 5.77
C TYR A 98 -2.19 6.90 5.82
N LEU A 99 -2.07 8.22 5.97
CA LEU A 99 -3.20 9.13 5.97
C LEU A 99 -4.04 9.02 4.69
N PHE A 100 -3.41 9.00 3.51
CA PHE A 100 -4.13 8.88 2.24
C PHE A 100 -4.80 7.51 2.07
N TYR A 101 -4.15 6.43 2.50
CA TYR A 101 -4.77 5.10 2.53
C TYR A 101 -5.94 5.03 3.54
N GLY A 102 -5.83 5.73 4.66
CA GLY A 102 -6.89 5.87 5.66
C GLY A 102 -8.11 6.60 5.11
N ILE A 103 -7.89 7.73 4.42
CA ILE A 103 -8.96 8.47 3.73
C ILE A 103 -9.62 7.60 2.65
N SER A 104 -8.84 6.85 1.85
CA SER A 104 -9.40 5.88 0.89
C SER A 104 -10.28 4.84 1.58
N GLY A 105 -9.85 4.27 2.71
CA GLY A 105 -10.65 3.32 3.48
C GLY A 105 -11.95 3.92 4.01
N LEU A 106 -11.90 5.16 4.52
CA LEU A 106 -13.11 5.87 4.98
C LEU A 106 -14.08 6.14 3.83
N VAL A 107 -13.58 6.55 2.66
CA VAL A 107 -14.42 6.77 1.48
C VAL A 107 -15.05 5.46 1.00
N ASP A 108 -14.33 4.33 1.02
CA ASP A 108 -14.90 3.01 0.73
C ASP A 108 -16.08 2.71 1.69
N ILE A 109 -15.92 2.93 2.99
CA ILE A 109 -16.98 2.71 3.99
C ILE A 109 -18.20 3.59 3.68
N VAL A 110 -18.00 4.89 3.45
CA VAL A 110 -19.12 5.83 3.23
C VAL A 110 -19.83 5.54 1.92
N VAL A 111 -19.10 5.30 0.83
CA VAL A 111 -19.65 4.96 -0.49
C VAL A 111 -20.45 3.66 -0.45
N HIS A 112 -20.00 2.68 0.35
CA HIS A 112 -20.66 1.38 0.46
C HIS A 112 -21.53 1.21 1.71
N SER A 113 -21.80 2.27 2.47
CA SER A 113 -22.77 2.22 3.59
C SER A 113 -23.90 3.23 3.41
N THR A 114 -23.69 4.23 2.55
CA THR A 114 -24.61 5.34 2.32
C THR A 114 -24.77 5.59 0.83
N ASN A 115 -25.81 6.34 0.44
CA ASN A 115 -26.00 6.78 -0.95
C ASN A 115 -25.53 8.23 -1.17
N VAL A 116 -24.76 8.81 -0.24
CA VAL A 116 -24.37 10.23 -0.27
C VAL A 116 -23.28 10.49 -1.30
N LEU A 117 -22.36 9.55 -1.48
CA LEU A 117 -21.20 9.70 -2.34
C LEU A 117 -21.35 8.88 -3.63
N PRO A 118 -20.91 9.42 -4.79
CA PRO A 118 -20.90 8.65 -6.02
C PRO A 118 -19.91 7.50 -5.93
N VAL A 119 -20.33 6.35 -6.46
CA VAL A 119 -19.56 5.11 -6.43
C VAL A 119 -18.18 5.25 -7.09
N ALA A 120 -17.97 6.24 -7.96
CA ALA A 120 -16.66 6.53 -8.56
C ALA A 120 -15.58 6.98 -7.56
N LEU A 121 -15.96 7.55 -6.41
CA LEU A 121 -15.01 8.11 -5.45
C LEU A 121 -14.14 7.07 -4.75
N ASP A 122 -14.64 5.84 -4.58
CA ASP A 122 -13.85 4.77 -3.94
C ASP A 122 -12.58 4.45 -4.76
N ARG A 123 -12.70 4.36 -6.09
CA ARG A 123 -11.59 4.17 -7.02
C ARG A 123 -10.74 5.42 -7.15
N LEU A 124 -11.34 6.60 -7.21
CA LEU A 124 -10.57 7.84 -7.29
C LEU A 124 -9.66 8.02 -6.06
N MET A 125 -10.20 7.83 -4.85
CA MET A 125 -9.41 7.99 -3.63
C MET A 125 -8.34 6.92 -3.47
N LEU A 126 -8.62 5.68 -3.87
CA LEU A 126 -7.60 4.64 -3.90
C LEU A 126 -6.48 4.98 -4.90
N SER A 127 -6.83 5.49 -6.09
CA SER A 127 -5.85 5.92 -7.09
C SER A 127 -4.96 7.03 -6.55
N ILE A 128 -5.54 8.02 -5.86
CA ILE A 128 -4.79 9.13 -5.26
C ILE A 128 -3.85 8.59 -4.17
N ALA A 129 -4.31 7.66 -3.32
CA ALA A 129 -3.47 7.06 -2.29
C ALA A 129 -2.26 6.32 -2.87
N VAL A 130 -2.47 5.48 -3.89
CA VAL A 130 -1.39 4.75 -4.56
C VAL A 130 -0.46 5.71 -5.32
N PHE A 131 -1.00 6.78 -5.89
CA PHE A 131 -0.19 7.81 -6.55
C PHE A 131 0.72 8.55 -5.55
N VAL A 132 0.18 8.97 -4.40
CA VAL A 132 0.94 9.61 -3.33
C VAL A 132 2.03 8.67 -2.80
N GLU A 133 1.72 7.39 -2.62
CA GLU A 133 2.71 6.37 -2.30
C GLU A 133 3.86 6.37 -3.33
N GLY A 134 3.54 6.29 -4.62
CA GLY A 134 4.55 6.31 -5.69
C GLY A 134 5.41 7.57 -5.68
N PHE A 135 4.81 8.74 -5.44
CA PHE A 135 5.53 10.00 -5.30
C PHE A 135 6.49 10.00 -4.10
N LEU A 136 6.03 9.52 -2.94
CA LEU A 136 6.87 9.45 -1.75
C LEU A 136 8.04 8.47 -1.96
N PHE A 137 7.78 7.31 -2.57
CA PHE A 137 8.83 6.34 -2.89
C PHE A 137 9.84 6.84 -3.92
N TYR A 138 9.40 7.62 -4.91
CA TYR A 138 10.31 8.20 -5.89
C TYR A 138 11.39 9.09 -5.23
N PHE A 139 11.01 9.89 -4.23
CA PHE A 139 11.96 10.77 -3.52
C PHE A 139 12.70 10.08 -2.37
N HIS A 140 12.28 8.88 -1.96
CA HIS A 140 12.82 8.11 -0.83
C HIS A 140 14.25 7.57 -1.05
N ILE A 141 14.70 7.39 -2.29
CA ILE A 141 15.83 6.51 -2.65
C ILE A 141 17.22 7.15 -2.72
N HIS A 142 17.35 8.42 -2.37
CA HIS A 142 18.63 9.13 -2.50
C HIS A 142 19.73 8.45 -1.66
N GLY A 143 20.80 7.99 -2.31
CA GLY A 143 21.99 7.43 -1.65
C GLY A 143 22.01 5.91 -1.42
N ARG A 144 21.12 5.12 -2.04
CA ARG A 144 21.11 3.66 -1.92
C ARG A 144 22.11 2.95 -2.86
N PRO A 145 22.58 1.73 -2.52
CA PRO A 145 23.38 0.89 -3.41
C PRO A 145 22.68 0.64 -4.75
N MET A 146 23.45 0.45 -5.83
CA MET A 146 22.91 0.39 -7.19
C MET A 146 21.84 -0.69 -7.38
N LEU A 147 22.01 -1.88 -6.81
CA LEU A 147 21.00 -2.96 -6.94
C LEU A 147 19.67 -2.62 -6.24
N ASP A 148 19.75 -2.05 -5.03
CA ASP A 148 18.59 -1.58 -4.25
C ASP A 148 17.83 -0.50 -5.02
N TYR A 149 18.57 0.43 -5.63
CA TYR A 149 18.01 1.48 -6.48
C TYR A 149 17.21 0.92 -7.67
N HIS A 150 17.76 -0.08 -8.40
CA HIS A 150 17.07 -0.64 -9.57
C HIS A 150 15.77 -1.37 -9.19
N VAL A 151 15.80 -2.17 -8.11
CA VAL A 151 14.58 -2.84 -7.61
C VAL A 151 13.55 -1.81 -7.18
N HIS A 152 13.98 -0.72 -6.55
CA HIS A 152 13.08 0.38 -6.18
C HIS A 152 12.50 1.13 -7.38
N GLN A 153 13.28 1.36 -8.44
CA GLN A 153 12.77 1.98 -9.67
C GLN A 153 11.69 1.12 -10.32
N LEU A 154 11.90 -0.20 -10.36
CA LEU A 154 10.89 -1.14 -10.82
C LEU A 154 9.62 -1.05 -9.96
N LEU A 155 9.77 -1.06 -8.63
CA LEU A 155 8.66 -0.87 -7.69
C LEU A 155 7.85 0.40 -7.97
N VAL A 156 8.54 1.53 -8.15
CA VAL A 156 7.90 2.82 -8.47
C VAL A 156 7.10 2.74 -9.79
N VAL A 157 7.62 2.05 -10.81
CA VAL A 157 6.88 1.82 -12.07
C VAL A 157 5.61 0.99 -11.83
N ALA A 158 5.67 -0.06 -11.03
CA ALA A 158 4.50 -0.87 -10.70
C ALA A 158 3.44 -0.06 -9.91
N VAL A 159 3.88 0.78 -8.96
CA VAL A 159 2.99 1.64 -8.17
C VAL A 159 2.29 2.66 -9.05
N PHE A 160 3.02 3.38 -9.91
CA PHE A 160 2.41 4.35 -10.84
C PHE A 160 1.51 3.70 -11.87
N GLY A 161 1.91 2.53 -12.40
CA GLY A 161 1.04 1.72 -13.27
C GLY A 161 -0.25 1.30 -12.55
N GLY A 162 -0.14 0.94 -11.26
CA GLY A 162 -1.27 0.59 -10.41
C GLY A 162 -2.21 1.77 -10.21
N ALA A 163 -1.66 2.94 -9.85
CA ALA A 163 -2.42 4.19 -9.71
C ALA A 163 -3.16 4.54 -11.02
N ALA A 164 -2.46 4.52 -12.16
CA ALA A 164 -3.08 4.79 -13.46
C ALA A 164 -4.19 3.78 -13.80
N CYS A 165 -3.98 2.49 -13.51
CA CYS A 165 -5.00 1.46 -13.72
C CYS A 165 -6.23 1.68 -12.84
N ILE A 166 -6.05 1.99 -11.55
CA ILE A 166 -7.15 2.34 -10.64
C ILE A 166 -7.91 3.56 -11.14
N PHE A 167 -7.19 4.59 -11.62
CA PHE A 167 -7.81 5.78 -12.17
C PHE A 167 -8.69 5.46 -13.38
N LEU A 168 -8.25 4.57 -14.27
CA LEU A 168 -9.06 4.10 -15.40
C LEU A 168 -10.34 3.37 -14.94
N GLU A 169 -10.31 2.66 -13.81
CA GLU A 169 -11.51 2.02 -13.22
C GLU A 169 -12.58 3.03 -12.77
N VAL A 170 -12.23 4.31 -12.58
CA VAL A 170 -13.20 5.40 -12.31
C VAL A 170 -14.18 5.52 -13.48
N PHE A 171 -13.69 5.40 -14.71
CA PHE A 171 -14.48 5.52 -15.94
C PHE A 171 -14.98 4.16 -16.45
N PHE A 172 -14.16 3.12 -16.33
CA PHE A 172 -14.41 1.79 -16.91
C PHE A 172 -14.67 0.72 -15.85
N ARG A 173 -15.65 0.98 -14.97
CA ARG A 173 -15.91 0.13 -13.81
C ARG A 173 -16.44 -1.26 -14.18
N GLY A 174 -15.85 -2.29 -13.57
CA GLY A 174 -16.27 -3.68 -13.76
C GLY A 174 -15.74 -4.35 -15.03
N VAL A 175 -14.78 -3.71 -15.72
CA VAL A 175 -13.97 -4.36 -16.75
C VAL A 175 -12.97 -5.28 -16.05
N ILE A 176 -13.20 -6.60 -16.15
CA ILE A 176 -12.38 -7.61 -15.47
C ILE A 176 -10.89 -7.51 -15.82
N VAL A 177 -10.54 -7.07 -17.04
CA VAL A 177 -9.15 -6.89 -17.46
C VAL A 177 -8.44 -5.82 -16.62
N LEU A 178 -9.09 -4.68 -16.35
CA LEU A 178 -8.53 -3.64 -15.50
C LEU A 178 -8.41 -4.12 -14.05
N GLU A 179 -9.46 -4.76 -13.53
CA GLU A 179 -9.47 -5.29 -12.17
C GLU A 179 -8.36 -6.33 -11.94
N MET A 180 -8.13 -7.21 -12.92
CA MET A 180 -7.06 -8.21 -12.90
C MET A 180 -5.67 -7.57 -13.10
N PHE A 181 -5.54 -6.60 -14.00
CA PHE A 181 -4.28 -5.91 -14.25
C PHE A 181 -3.80 -5.15 -12.99
N ARG A 182 -4.69 -4.39 -12.35
CA ARG A 182 -4.43 -3.77 -11.05
C ARG A 182 -4.04 -4.80 -9.99
N THR A 183 -4.72 -5.94 -9.97
CA THR A 183 -4.41 -7.03 -9.03
C THR A 183 -3.00 -7.56 -9.25
N SER A 184 -2.60 -7.82 -10.49
CA SER A 184 -1.25 -8.25 -10.85
C SER A 184 -0.19 -7.23 -10.43
N LEU A 185 -0.44 -5.94 -10.65
CA LEU A 185 0.46 -4.87 -10.24
C LEU A 185 0.60 -4.76 -8.71
N CYS A 186 -0.49 -4.95 -7.97
CA CYS A 186 -0.46 -4.99 -6.50
C CYS A 186 0.36 -6.17 -5.97
N ILE A 187 0.18 -7.37 -6.55
CA ILE A 187 0.99 -8.54 -6.20
C ILE A 187 2.47 -8.31 -6.54
N LEU A 188 2.74 -7.73 -7.72
CA LEU A 188 4.10 -7.39 -8.14
C LEU A 188 4.76 -6.42 -7.14
N GLN A 189 4.06 -5.33 -6.80
CA GLN A 189 4.47 -4.36 -5.78
C GLN A 189 4.80 -5.05 -4.45
N GLY A 190 3.89 -5.88 -3.93
CA GLY A 190 4.11 -6.62 -2.68
C GLY A 190 5.29 -7.59 -2.72
N SER A 191 5.46 -8.31 -3.84
CA SER A 191 6.57 -9.25 -4.02
C SER A 191 7.93 -8.54 -4.09
N TRP A 192 8.01 -7.36 -4.71
CA TRP A 192 9.24 -6.58 -4.78
C TRP A 192 9.61 -5.92 -3.46
N PHE A 193 8.65 -5.48 -2.66
CA PHE A 193 8.90 -5.10 -1.26
C PHE A 193 9.57 -6.22 -0.46
N TRP A 194 9.15 -7.47 -0.69
CA TRP A 194 9.77 -8.63 -0.05
C TRP A 194 11.21 -8.87 -0.53
N GLN A 195 11.46 -8.70 -1.84
CA GLN A 195 12.80 -8.86 -2.43
C GLN A 195 13.79 -7.81 -1.89
N ASP A 196 13.38 -6.54 -1.85
CA ASP A 196 14.14 -5.45 -1.22
C ASP A 196 14.45 -5.79 0.26
N SER A 197 13.43 -6.21 1.01
CA SER A 197 13.61 -6.62 2.41
C SER A 197 14.65 -7.75 2.58
N SER A 198 14.56 -8.80 1.77
CA SER A 198 15.45 -9.97 1.84
C SER A 198 16.90 -9.67 1.48
N HIS A 199 17.14 -8.64 0.66
CA HIS A 199 18.49 -8.20 0.32
C HIS A 199 19.18 -7.54 1.52
N LYS A 200 18.45 -6.69 2.26
CA LYS A 200 18.97 -5.99 3.45
C LYS A 200 19.38 -6.94 4.57
N THR A 201 18.68 -8.06 4.75
CA THR A 201 19.07 -9.09 5.74
C THR A 201 20.37 -9.78 5.37
N LYS A 202 20.59 -10.11 4.08
CA LYS A 202 21.83 -10.75 3.62
C LYS A 202 23.04 -9.81 3.71
N THR A 203 22.91 -8.56 3.30
CA THR A 203 24.02 -7.59 3.39
C THR A 203 24.42 -7.30 4.83
N ASN A 204 23.46 -7.14 5.74
CA ASN A 204 23.74 -6.91 7.15
C ASN A 204 24.37 -8.15 7.83
N SER A 205 23.96 -9.36 7.43
CA SER A 205 24.59 -10.61 7.92
C SER A 205 26.04 -10.76 7.44
N ILE A 206 26.34 -10.37 6.20
CA ILE A 206 27.70 -10.48 5.65
C ILE A 206 28.65 -9.46 6.32
N HIS A 207 28.20 -8.22 6.53
CA HIS A 207 29.00 -7.23 7.27
C HIS A 207 29.13 -7.56 8.76
N GLY A 208 28.10 -8.11 9.39
CA GLY A 208 28.17 -8.56 10.78
C GLY A 208 29.19 -9.70 10.97
N ASN A 209 29.21 -10.68 10.06
CA ASN A 209 30.19 -11.76 10.11
C ASN A 209 31.61 -11.28 9.81
N TRP A 210 31.79 -10.30 8.91
CA TRP A 210 33.12 -9.76 8.60
C TRP A 210 33.76 -9.01 9.78
N ILE A 211 32.95 -8.35 10.62
CA ILE A 211 33.44 -7.69 11.84
C ILE A 211 33.77 -8.72 12.93
N ILE A 212 32.97 -9.79 13.07
CA ILE A 212 33.20 -10.83 14.08
C ILE A 212 34.40 -11.73 13.71
N GLU A 213 34.68 -11.95 12.43
CA GLU A 213 35.84 -12.75 11.98
C GLU A 213 37.17 -11.97 12.00
N ASN A 214 37.15 -10.65 12.23
CA ASN A 214 38.35 -9.79 12.26
C ASN A 214 38.56 -9.06 13.60
N ILE A 215 37.96 -9.55 14.68
CA ILE A 215 38.26 -9.18 16.09
C ILE A 215 38.85 -10.40 16.79
#